data_AF-A0A3P7FRZ1-F1
#
_entry.id   AF-A0A3P7FRZ1-F1
#
_cell.length_a   1.000
_cell.length_b   1.000
_cell.length_c   1.000
_cell.angle_alpha   90.00
_cell.angle_beta   90.00
_cell.angle_gamma   90.00
#
_symmetry.space_group_name_H-M   'P 1'
#
loop_
_entity.id
_entity.type
_entity.pdbx_description
1 polymer ?
#
loop_
_entity_poly.entity_id
_entity_poly.type
_entity_poly.pdbx_seq_one_letter_code
_entity_poly.pdbx_strand_id
1 'polypeptide(L)'
;MAMFLNPTYAQLSQEIGIASLNCSEKDCDALIRLYFFTFEFGLLVEGEKFDEKKRNLKVYGAGLLSCFDELQFSVSPDAKIYPFEPNDAIEMEPEVTKFQKGYFYSMTIDEAFHKIKSYISTIKRPYSFHYDPLTQSMKKLTNGLH
;
A
#
# COMPACT_ATOMS: atom_id res chain seq x y z
N MET A 1 -1.35 -5.65 -13.29
CA MET A 1 -1.55 -7.12 -13.16
C MET A 1 -0.29 -7.88 -12.75
N ALA A 2 0.90 -7.60 -13.29
CA ALA A 2 2.13 -8.37 -13.02
C ALA A 2 2.44 -8.57 -11.51
N MET A 3 2.17 -7.56 -10.67
CA MET A 3 2.42 -7.66 -9.22
C MET A 3 1.55 -8.69 -8.50
N PHE A 4 0.35 -9.01 -8.99
CA PHE A 4 -0.48 -10.07 -8.40
C PHE A 4 0.09 -11.47 -8.60
N LEU A 5 1.10 -11.64 -9.46
CA LEU A 5 1.85 -12.89 -9.57
C LEU A 5 2.85 -13.08 -8.41
N ASN A 6 3.11 -12.04 -7.62
CA ASN A 6 3.87 -12.13 -6.38
C ASN A 6 2.94 -12.59 -5.24
N PRO A 7 3.20 -13.75 -4.60
CA PRO A 7 2.34 -14.27 -3.53
C PRO A 7 2.19 -13.32 -2.35
N THR A 8 3.25 -12.61 -1.98
CA THR A 8 3.23 -11.64 -0.87
C THR A 8 2.31 -10.46 -1.17
N TYR A 9 2.35 -9.96 -2.42
CA TYR A 9 1.47 -8.89 -2.89
C TYR A 9 0.00 -9.34 -2.90
N ALA A 10 -0.27 -10.55 -3.41
CA ALA A 10 -1.60 -11.13 -3.46
C ALA A 10 -2.17 -11.32 -2.04
N GLN A 11 -1.37 -11.85 -1.12
CA GLN A 11 -1.78 -12.05 0.27
C GLN A 11 -2.05 -10.73 0.98
N LEU A 12 -1.19 -9.71 0.82
CA LEU A 12 -1.44 -8.42 1.44
C LEU A 12 -2.67 -7.71 0.86
N SER A 13 -2.89 -7.81 -0.45
CA SER A 13 -4.10 -7.29 -1.09
C SER A 13 -5.37 -7.94 -0.50
N GLN A 14 -5.32 -9.25 -0.25
CA GLN A 14 -6.38 -9.97 0.44
C GLN A 14 -6.53 -9.51 1.89
N GLU A 15 -5.43 -9.33 2.63
CA GLU A 15 -5.48 -8.84 4.01
C GLU A 15 -6.10 -7.45 4.10
N ILE A 16 -5.79 -6.54 3.16
CA ILE A 16 -6.44 -5.22 3.05
C ILE A 16 -7.95 -5.38 2.81
N GLY A 17 -8.34 -6.25 1.87
CA GLY A 17 -9.76 -6.52 1.58
C GLY A 17 -10.51 -7.16 2.75
N ILE A 18 -9.86 -8.01 3.55
CA ILE A 18 -10.44 -8.57 4.77
C ILE A 18 -10.49 -7.52 5.89
N ALA A 19 -9.48 -6.64 5.96
CA ALA A 19 -9.42 -5.56 6.94
C ALA A 19 -10.50 -4.50 6.72
N SER A 20 -10.93 -4.28 5.48
CA SER A 20 -12.00 -3.33 5.18
C SER A 20 -13.38 -3.83 5.61
N LEU A 21 -13.55 -5.14 5.87
CA LEU A 21 -14.81 -5.71 6.35
C LEU A 21 -15.13 -5.24 7.78
N ASN A 22 -16.23 -4.51 7.94
CA ASN A 22 -16.71 -3.96 9.23
C ASN A 22 -15.73 -3.02 9.93
N CYS A 23 -14.80 -2.39 9.19
CA CYS A 23 -14.02 -1.27 9.72
C CYS A 23 -14.85 0.02 9.68
N SER A 24 -14.39 1.06 10.38
CA SER A 24 -15.02 2.39 10.25
C SER A 24 -14.74 2.98 8.87
N GLU A 25 -15.55 3.97 8.44
CA GLU A 25 -15.29 4.69 7.19
C GLU A 25 -13.89 5.31 7.17
N LYS A 26 -13.46 5.89 8.30
CA LYS A 26 -12.10 6.42 8.48
C LYS A 26 -11.01 5.35 8.26
N ASP A 27 -11.21 4.15 8.80
CA ASP A 27 -10.25 3.05 8.62
C ASP A 27 -10.26 2.52 7.19
N CYS A 28 -11.43 2.51 6.54
CA CYS A 28 -11.58 2.15 5.14
C CYS A 28 -10.80 3.12 4.24
N ASP A 29 -10.94 4.43 4.46
CA ASP A 29 -10.20 5.45 3.74
C ASP A 29 -8.68 5.32 3.96
N ALA A 30 -8.27 5.03 5.20
CA ALA A 30 -6.87 4.75 5.51
C ALA A 30 -6.34 3.56 4.71
N LEU A 31 -7.09 2.44 4.66
CA LEU A 31 -6.71 1.27 3.88
C LEU A 31 -6.61 1.57 2.37
N ILE A 32 -7.55 2.35 1.84
CA ILE A 32 -7.54 2.80 0.43
C ILE A 32 -6.29 3.64 0.15
N ARG A 33 -5.95 4.59 1.02
CA ARG A 33 -4.75 5.44 0.86
C ARG A 33 -3.47 4.64 0.97
N LEU A 34 -3.37 3.69 1.90
CA LEU A 34 -2.22 2.78 2.00
C LEU A 34 -2.05 1.96 0.72
N TYR A 35 -3.14 1.38 0.21
CA TYR A 35 -3.12 0.66 -1.06
C TYR A 35 -2.64 1.60 -2.18
N PHE A 36 -3.24 2.78 -2.31
CA PHE A 36 -2.92 3.73 -3.38
C PHE A 36 -1.44 4.14 -3.38
N PHE A 37 -0.90 4.59 -2.24
CA PHE A 37 0.46 5.10 -2.15
C PHE A 37 1.55 4.01 -2.12
N THR A 38 1.18 2.73 -2.16
CA THR A 38 2.14 1.64 -2.29
C THR A 38 1.90 0.79 -3.52
N PHE A 39 0.71 0.22 -3.70
CA PHE A 39 0.36 -0.69 -4.79
C PHE A 39 0.25 0.05 -6.14
N GLU A 40 -0.27 1.28 -6.14
CA GLU A 40 -0.51 2.05 -7.37
C GLU A 40 0.61 3.07 -7.66
N PHE A 41 1.11 3.76 -6.63
CA PHE A 41 2.06 4.87 -6.77
C PHE A 41 3.34 4.73 -5.92
N GLY A 42 3.67 3.49 -5.52
CA GLY A 42 4.85 3.21 -4.70
C GLY A 42 6.17 3.23 -5.46
N LEU A 43 7.22 3.68 -4.75
CA LEU A 43 8.60 3.71 -5.19
C LEU A 43 9.51 2.84 -4.31
N LEU A 44 10.60 2.35 -4.89
CA LEU A 44 11.68 1.66 -4.21
C LEU A 44 12.97 2.45 -4.32
N VAL A 45 13.81 2.37 -3.31
CA VAL A 45 15.18 2.86 -3.39
C VAL A 45 16.08 1.79 -3.97
N GLU A 46 16.96 2.18 -4.89
CA GLU A 46 18.06 1.34 -5.36
C GLU A 46 19.33 1.54 -4.52
N GLY A 47 19.70 0.53 -3.75
CA GLY A 47 20.89 0.55 -2.89
C GLY A 47 20.53 0.69 -1.41
N GLU A 48 21.46 1.23 -0.61
CA GLU A 48 21.35 1.19 0.85
C GLU A 48 20.55 2.34 1.47
N LYS A 49 20.39 3.46 0.76
CA LYS A 49 19.63 4.63 1.22
C LYS A 49 19.16 5.50 0.05
N PHE A 50 18.12 6.28 0.28
CA PHE A 50 17.68 7.30 -0.65
C PHE A 50 18.74 8.41 -0.78
N ASP A 51 19.18 8.69 -2.02
CA ASP A 51 20.10 9.75 -2.39
C ASP A 51 19.34 10.80 -3.20
N GLU A 52 19.08 11.95 -2.58
CA GLU A 52 18.29 13.03 -3.16
C GLU A 52 18.93 13.63 -4.42
N LYS A 53 20.27 13.57 -4.55
CA LYS A 53 20.98 14.09 -5.73
C LYS A 53 20.93 13.11 -6.90
N LYS A 54 21.10 11.82 -6.62
CA LYS A 54 21.08 10.77 -7.66
C LYS A 54 19.66 10.33 -8.02
N ARG A 55 18.71 10.53 -7.11
CA ARG A 55 17.33 10.02 -7.21
C ARG A 55 17.30 8.55 -7.59
N ASN A 56 18.06 7.74 -6.86
CA ASN A 56 18.17 6.29 -7.02
C ASN A 56 16.85 5.59 -6.67
N LEU A 57 15.83 5.81 -7.49
CA LEU A 57 14.47 5.35 -7.31
C LEU A 57 14.07 4.43 -8.46
N LYS A 58 13.38 3.35 -8.11
CA LYS A 58 12.69 2.45 -9.03
C LYS A 58 11.20 2.51 -8.77
N VAL A 59 10.42 2.49 -9.83
CA VAL A 59 8.97 2.43 -9.75
C VAL A 59 8.51 0.98 -9.66
N TYR A 60 7.60 0.68 -8.73
CA TYR A 60 6.88 -0.59 -8.70
C TYR A 60 5.35 -0.43 -8.69
N GLY A 61 4.85 0.77 -8.40
CA GLY A 61 3.43 1.08 -8.42
C GLY A 61 2.80 0.85 -9.79
N ALA A 62 1.68 0.13 -9.82
CA ALA A 62 1.01 -0.24 -11.07
C ALA A 62 0.51 0.97 -11.87
N GLY A 63 -0.08 1.96 -11.19
CA GLY A 63 -0.50 3.22 -11.77
C GLY A 63 0.64 3.96 -12.47
N LEU A 64 1.78 4.12 -11.78
CA LEU A 64 2.97 4.73 -12.37
C LEU A 64 3.51 3.93 -13.56
N LEU A 65 3.63 2.61 -13.44
CA LEU A 65 4.10 1.75 -14.54
C LEU A 65 3.19 1.80 -15.78
N SER A 66 1.94 2.21 -15.63
CA SER A 66 0.98 2.36 -16.73
C SER A 66 0.93 3.77 -17.34
N CYS A 67 1.56 4.76 -16.70
CA CYS A 67 1.56 6.16 -17.14
C CYS A 67 3.01 6.65 -17.34
N PHE A 68 3.47 6.68 -18.59
CA PHE A 68 4.86 7.05 -18.89
C PHE A 68 5.25 8.44 -18.37
N ASP A 69 4.38 9.44 -18.57
CA ASP A 69 4.67 10.81 -18.17
C ASP A 69 4.78 10.94 -16.64
N GLU A 70 3.86 10.31 -15.90
CA GLU A 70 3.89 10.36 -14.44
C GLU A 70 5.02 9.50 -13.86
N LEU A 71 5.38 8.39 -14.51
CA LEU A 71 6.57 7.61 -14.16
C LEU A 71 7.82 8.50 -14.22
N GLN A 72 8.04 9.20 -15.34
CA GLN A 72 9.20 10.09 -15.48
C GLN A 72 9.17 11.22 -14.46
N PHE A 73 7.99 11.81 -14.21
CA PHE A 73 7.84 12.85 -13.20
C PHE A 73 8.16 12.34 -11.80
N SER A 74 7.64 11.18 -11.40
CA SER A 74 7.76 10.63 -10.04
C SER A 74 9.20 10.37 -9.58
N VAL A 75 10.13 10.16 -10.53
CA VAL A 75 11.57 9.98 -10.23
C VAL A 75 12.41 11.22 -10.55
N SER A 76 11.76 12.30 -11.01
CA SER A 76 12.43 13.57 -11.33
C SER A 76 12.78 14.38 -10.08
N PRO A 77 13.68 15.38 -10.20
CA PRO A 77 13.96 16.33 -9.12
C PRO A 77 12.77 17.16 -8.66
N ASP A 78 11.74 17.33 -9.49
CA ASP A 78 10.56 18.16 -9.17
C ASP A 78 9.52 17.42 -8.31
N ALA A 79 9.58 16.08 -8.26
CA ALA A 79 8.69 15.28 -7.45
C ALA A 79 9.07 15.30 -5.97
N LYS A 80 8.06 15.48 -5.11
CA LYS A 80 8.23 15.38 -3.66
C LYS A 80 8.20 13.93 -3.24
N ILE A 81 9.25 13.49 -2.55
CA ILE A 81 9.44 12.09 -2.17
C ILE A 81 9.58 11.99 -0.65
N TYR A 82 8.84 11.07 -0.04
CA TYR A 82 8.81 10.85 1.39
C TYR A 82 9.12 9.38 1.71
N PRO A 83 9.76 9.07 2.85
CA PRO A 83 9.82 7.69 3.32
C PRO A 83 8.40 7.19 3.60
N PHE A 84 8.11 5.95 3.22
CA PHE A 84 6.82 5.35 3.46
C PHE A 84 6.62 5.05 4.94
N GLU A 85 5.74 5.82 5.55
CA GLU A 85 5.20 5.59 6.90
C GLU A 85 3.68 5.55 6.81
N PRO A 86 3.00 4.49 7.30
CA PRO A 86 1.55 4.36 7.16
C PRO A 86 0.77 5.57 7.67
N ASN A 87 1.14 6.11 8.83
CA ASN A 87 0.46 7.26 9.42
C ASN A 87 0.62 8.55 8.59
N ASP A 88 1.70 8.69 7.82
CA ASP A 88 1.88 9.86 6.95
C ASP A 88 1.14 9.64 5.62
N ALA A 89 1.17 8.41 5.08
CA ALA A 89 0.51 8.05 3.84
C ALA A 89 -1.02 8.17 3.92
N ILE A 90 -1.63 7.82 5.06
CA ILE A 90 -3.08 7.94 5.25
C ILE A 90 -3.55 9.38 5.37
N GLU A 91 -2.67 10.35 5.65
CA GLU A 91 -3.04 11.76 5.74
C GLU A 91 -2.97 12.45 4.37
N MET A 92 -2.21 11.88 3.41
CA MET A 92 -2.13 12.40 2.05
C MET A 92 -3.39 12.05 1.25
N GLU A 93 -3.97 13.06 0.60
CA GLU A 93 -5.12 12.87 -0.30
C GLU A 93 -4.63 12.53 -1.73
N PRO A 94 -5.10 11.41 -2.32
CA PRO A 94 -4.79 11.05 -3.70
C PRO A 94 -5.29 12.07 -4.72
N GLU A 95 -4.45 12.40 -5.71
CA GLU A 95 -4.87 13.21 -6.86
C GLU A 95 -5.29 12.31 -8.03
N VAL A 96 -6.52 12.50 -8.53
CA VAL A 96 -7.06 11.66 -9.63
C VAL A 96 -7.03 12.35 -11.00
N THR A 97 -6.80 13.67 -11.03
CA THR A 97 -6.85 14.48 -12.28
C THR A 97 -5.49 15.03 -12.69
N LYS A 98 -4.50 14.95 -11.80
CA LYS A 98 -3.15 15.51 -11.94
C LYS A 98 -2.16 14.50 -11.38
N PHE A 99 -0.87 14.74 -11.63
CA PHE A 99 0.19 13.99 -10.97
C PHE A 99 0.11 14.19 -9.45
N GLN A 100 0.53 13.15 -8.71
CA GLN A 100 0.49 13.20 -7.25
C GLN A 100 1.33 14.36 -6.70
N LYS A 101 0.82 14.97 -5.63
CA LYS A 101 1.54 16.03 -4.89
C LYS A 101 2.78 15.51 -4.15
N GLY A 102 2.86 14.20 -3.96
CA GLY A 102 3.97 13.50 -3.32
C GLY A 102 3.88 12.00 -3.53
N TYR A 103 5.02 11.34 -3.45
CA TYR A 103 5.15 9.89 -3.55
C TYR A 103 5.91 9.34 -2.35
N PHE A 104 5.70 8.06 -2.06
CA PHE A 104 6.34 7.38 -0.94
C PHE A 104 7.31 6.31 -1.44
N TYR A 105 8.50 6.26 -0.85
CA TYR A 105 9.49 5.22 -1.12
C TYR A 105 9.64 4.24 0.04
N SER A 106 9.98 3.00 -0.28
CA SER A 106 10.47 2.01 0.70
C SER A 106 11.82 1.45 0.28
N MET A 107 12.59 0.87 1.20
CA MET A 107 13.85 0.21 0.85
C MET A 107 13.60 -1.13 0.18
N THR A 108 12.57 -1.85 0.65
CA THR A 108 12.10 -3.09 0.04
C THR A 108 10.58 -3.14 0.02
N ILE A 109 10.03 -3.97 -0.87
CA ILE A 109 8.58 -4.24 -0.89
C ILE A 109 8.14 -4.90 0.42
N ASP A 110 8.97 -5.81 0.97
CA ASP A 110 8.66 -6.49 2.23
C ASP A 110 8.58 -5.54 3.41
N GLU A 111 9.42 -4.49 3.46
CA GLU A 111 9.34 -3.43 4.48
C GLU A 111 8.00 -2.69 4.39
N ALA A 112 7.63 -2.22 3.20
CA ALA A 112 6.36 -1.54 2.97
C ALA A 112 5.19 -2.41 3.43
N PHE A 113 5.23 -3.69 3.06
CA PHE A 113 4.18 -4.65 3.35
C PHE A 113 4.09 -4.96 4.84
N HIS A 114 5.22 -5.12 5.51
CA HIS A 114 5.25 -5.29 6.95
C HIS A 114 4.66 -4.08 7.68
N LYS A 115 4.99 -2.86 7.25
CA LYS A 115 4.41 -1.63 7.80
C LYS A 115 2.89 -1.57 7.62
N ILE A 116 2.38 -1.94 6.44
CA ILE A 116 0.93 -2.01 6.18
C ILE A 116 0.27 -3.07 7.07
N LYS A 117 0.84 -4.28 7.19
CA LYS A 117 0.30 -5.33 8.07
C LYS A 117 0.24 -4.88 9.52
N SER A 118 1.30 -4.25 10.00
CA SER A 118 1.36 -3.66 11.33
C SER A 118 0.27 -2.61 11.52
N TYR A 119 0.05 -1.72 10.54
CA TYR A 119 -1.05 -0.76 10.59
C TYR A 119 -2.44 -1.45 10.63
N ILE A 120 -2.69 -2.43 9.76
CA ILE A 120 -3.93 -3.21 9.72
C ILE A 120 -4.24 -3.83 11.09
N SER A 121 -3.22 -4.29 11.81
CA SER A 121 -3.39 -4.89 13.14
C SER A 121 -3.94 -3.91 14.19
N THR A 122 -3.80 -2.59 13.96
CA THR A 122 -4.32 -1.54 14.84
C THR A 122 -5.81 -1.21 14.59
N ILE A 123 -6.35 -1.61 13.44
CA ILE A 123 -7.73 -1.32 13.06
C ILE A 123 -8.68 -2.15 13.93
N LYS A 124 -9.53 -1.46 14.68
CA LYS A 124 -10.55 -2.09 15.53
C LYS A 124 -11.68 -2.62 14.66
N ARG A 125 -11.96 -3.92 14.79
CA ARG A 125 -13.08 -4.59 14.11
C ARG A 125 -13.90 -5.36 15.13
N PRO A 126 -15.25 -5.28 15.08
CA PRO A 126 -16.11 -6.02 16.00
C PRO A 126 -16.00 -7.53 15.79
N TYR A 127 -15.64 -7.95 14.58
CA TYR A 127 -15.46 -9.35 14.20
C TYR A 127 -14.26 -9.50 13.27
N SER A 128 -13.52 -10.58 13.44
CA SER A 128 -12.47 -10.97 12.48
C SER A 128 -13.04 -11.97 11.48
N PHE A 129 -12.54 -11.94 10.25
CA PHE A 129 -12.92 -12.88 9.22
C PHE A 129 -11.69 -13.62 8.70
N HIS A 130 -11.92 -14.84 8.21
CA HIS A 130 -10.95 -15.66 7.51
C HIS A 130 -11.53 -16.07 6.17
N TYR A 131 -10.74 -15.95 5.10
CA TYR A 131 -11.13 -16.42 3.79
C TYR A 131 -10.84 -17.92 3.68
N ASP A 132 -11.86 -18.72 3.37
CA ASP A 132 -11.70 -20.13 3.04
C ASP A 132 -11.49 -20.30 1.53
N PRO A 133 -10.27 -20.68 1.09
CA PRO A 133 -9.97 -20.82 -0.33
C PRO A 133 -10.67 -21.99 -1.01
N LEU A 134 -11.10 -23.02 -0.26
CA LEU A 134 -11.80 -24.18 -0.82
C LEU A 134 -13.25 -23.86 -1.15
N THR A 135 -13.91 -23.09 -0.29
CA THR A 135 -15.31 -22.68 -0.50
C THR A 135 -15.46 -21.29 -1.10
N GLN A 136 -14.35 -20.57 -1.28
CA GLN A 136 -14.29 -19.18 -1.74
C GLN A 136 -15.23 -18.26 -0.93
N SER A 137 -15.30 -18.49 0.39
CA SER A 137 -16.24 -17.78 1.27
C SER A 137 -15.53 -17.14 2.45
N MET A 138 -16.11 -16.04 2.96
CA MET A 138 -15.65 -15.41 4.18
C MET A 138 -16.29 -16.08 5.40
N LYS A 139 -15.48 -16.66 6.26
CA LYS A 139 -15.91 -17.24 7.54
C LYS A 139 -15.63 -16.26 8.65
N LYS A 140 -16.66 -15.89 9.40
CA LYS A 140 -16.52 -15.12 10.63
C LYS A 140 -15.77 -15.97 11.66
N LEU A 141 -14.66 -15.46 12.17
CA LEU A 141 -13.96 -16.06 13.29
C LEU A 141 -14.80 -15.80 14.54
N THR A 142 -15.53 -16.81 14.99
CA THR A 142 -16.09 -16.83 16.34
C THR A 142 -14.93 -17.03 17.30
N ASN A 143 -14.60 -16.01 18.11
CA ASN A 143 -13.66 -16.18 19.21
C ASN A 143 -14.21 -17.27 20.14
N GLY A 144 -13.73 -18.50 19.97
CA GLY A 144 -13.79 -19.49 21.03
C GLY A 144 -12.72 -19.12 22.03
N LEU A 145 -13.11 -18.54 23.16
CA LEU A 145 -12.54 -18.65 24.50
C LEU A 145 -13.14 -17.56 25.40
N HIS A 146 -14.13 -17.99 26.19
CA HIS A 146 -14.34 -17.49 27.55
C HIS A 146 -13.24 -18.06 28.46
#